data_AF-G2LG25-F1
#
_entry.id   AF-G2LG25-F1
#
_cell.length_a   1.000
_cell.length_b   1.000
_cell.length_c   1.000
_cell.angle_alpha   90.00
_cell.angle_beta   90.00
_cell.angle_gamma   90.00
#
_symmetry.space_group_name_H-M   'P 1'
#
loop_
_entity.id
_entity.type
_entity.pdbx_description
1 polymer ?
#
loop_
_entity_poly.entity_id
_entity_poly.type
_entity_poly.pdbx_seq_one_letter_code
_entity_poly.pdbx_strand_id
1 'polypeptide(L)'
;MNLRPQLAPRTEQRLGLVLTPQMRQRIEMLSMTLTDLAELTMQEIVENPILEEVDPHEPVEDITPVDELAAEVEGEIGGLPGDAGDDAPALTGAETETAAPALDGEAVSPADEEPTEAPDPFAEVDFGAMFEHYLDPGYRTLGEYEEREEQNLENRLRHHLTLQEHLQAQIALLPLDEATRAAAEAIAASLDERGFLADSCKEIAMIGGWPLEVVETARQVVQRLDPVGCASRDVRECFVVQLEQQGHGDRLAVQLVRDHLDRLVPFRWPELAKTLGVGCEVIAGEVALIRQLDPFPGRRFARIGDGLLQGAQLVQPELFIEKLGNDYIIRFNDDGLPQLRINAKYRRILENPNASREEREFIRDRLRAAVDLIRNIDYRRRTIYRICEAIIECQRDFLDHGPAHIKPMMLKDIAERVGIHLSTVSRVVNGKYVQTPLGIIELRRFFTEGLPNDNGEVVSTDIIKMKIKKLIAEEDPREPLTDDQIARLLAREGQRLSRRTVAKYREQMHIPGSRERRLVTG
;
A
#
# COMPACT_ATOMS: atom_id res chain seq x y z
N MET A 1 37.66 9.33 64.52
CA MET A 1 36.85 8.33 63.79
C MET A 1 36.01 9.07 62.75
N ASN A 2 36.48 9.10 61.49
CA ASN A 2 35.71 9.64 60.36
C ASN A 2 35.50 8.49 59.37
N LEU A 3 34.30 7.90 59.39
CA LEU A 3 33.87 6.86 58.46
C LEU A 3 33.40 7.53 57.18
N ARG A 4 34.20 7.42 56.11
CA ARG A 4 33.74 7.69 54.73
C ARG A 4 33.07 6.41 54.20
N PRO A 5 31.82 6.45 53.71
CA PRO A 5 31.22 5.31 53.04
C PRO A 5 31.79 5.21 51.62
N GLN A 6 32.45 4.09 51.31
CA GLN A 6 32.81 3.75 49.93
C GLN A 6 31.55 3.29 49.20
N LEU A 7 31.13 4.08 48.21
CA LEU A 7 30.13 3.68 47.23
C LEU A 7 30.79 2.69 46.26
N ALA A 8 30.44 1.41 46.35
CA ALA A 8 30.75 0.43 45.32
C ALA A 8 29.85 0.68 44.10
N PRO A 9 30.39 0.84 42.88
CA PRO A 9 29.55 0.88 41.68
C PRO A 9 28.99 -0.52 41.43
N ARG A 10 27.67 -0.67 41.61
CA ARG A 10 26.92 -1.79 41.05
C ARG A 10 26.96 -1.64 39.54
N THR A 11 27.88 -2.35 38.90
CA THR A 11 27.87 -2.59 37.47
C THR A 11 26.69 -3.50 37.15
N GLU A 12 25.57 -2.90 36.77
CA GLU A 12 24.53 -3.61 36.03
C GLU A 12 25.17 -4.12 34.74
N GLN A 13 25.47 -5.42 34.68
CA GLN A 13 25.77 -6.11 33.45
C GLN A 13 24.54 -6.07 32.56
N ARG A 14 24.37 -4.98 31.81
CA ARG A 14 23.57 -5.00 30.59
C ARG A 14 24.35 -5.86 29.60
N LEU A 15 24.06 -7.16 29.61
CA LEU A 15 24.35 -8.05 28.48
C LEU A 15 23.55 -7.50 27.30
N GLY A 16 24.11 -6.51 26.61
CA GLY A 16 23.66 -6.19 25.27
C GLY A 16 23.95 -7.43 24.45
N LEU A 17 22.91 -8.19 24.08
CA LEU A 17 23.05 -9.19 23.02
C LEU A 17 23.71 -8.48 21.85
N VAL A 18 24.97 -8.82 21.58
CA VAL A 18 25.63 -8.41 20.36
C VAL A 18 24.89 -9.17 19.27
N LEU A 19 23.93 -8.50 18.65
CA LEU A 19 23.14 -9.07 17.57
C LEU A 19 24.10 -9.51 16.47
N THR A 20 24.14 -10.81 16.19
CA THR A 20 24.91 -11.33 15.06
C THR A 20 24.35 -10.73 13.77
N PRO A 21 25.17 -10.56 12.72
CA PRO A 21 24.69 -10.07 11.41
C PRO A 21 23.46 -10.84 10.91
N GLN A 22 23.44 -12.17 11.07
CA GLN A 22 22.29 -13.02 10.75
C GLN A 22 21.05 -12.68 11.58
N MET A 23 21.18 -12.43 12.88
CA MET A 23 20.05 -11.99 13.71
C MET A 23 19.52 -10.62 13.27
N ARG A 24 20.39 -9.69 12.85
CA ARG A 24 19.96 -8.38 12.36
C ARG A 24 19.17 -8.50 11.07
N GLN A 25 19.68 -9.29 10.11
CA GLN A 25 19.01 -9.57 8.84
C GLN A 25 17.64 -10.21 9.06
N ARG A 26 17.53 -11.16 10.00
CA ARG A 26 16.25 -11.76 10.40
C ARG A 26 15.24 -10.74 10.91
N ILE A 27 15.66 -9.87 11.82
CA ILE A 27 14.74 -8.91 12.42
C ILE A 27 14.36 -7.82 11.40
N GLU A 28 15.25 -7.49 10.46
CA GLU A 28 14.98 -6.58 9.35
C GLU A 28 13.93 -7.16 8.38
N MET A 29 14.08 -8.43 8.01
CA MET A 29 13.09 -9.14 7.20
C MET A 29 11.71 -9.22 7.86
N LEU A 30 11.60 -9.25 9.19
CA LEU A 30 10.29 -9.25 9.86
C LEU A 30 9.52 -7.94 9.70
N SER A 31 10.23 -6.82 9.54
CA SER A 31 9.64 -5.48 9.39
C SER A 31 9.35 -5.08 7.95
N MET A 32 9.92 -5.77 6.96
CA MET A 32 9.71 -5.47 5.54
C MET A 32 8.25 -5.72 5.13
N THR A 33 7.73 -4.96 4.16
CA THR A 33 6.43 -5.23 3.56
C THR A 33 6.51 -6.44 2.62
N LEU A 34 5.38 -6.90 2.07
CA LEU A 34 5.39 -7.98 1.07
C LEU A 34 6.12 -7.56 -0.21
N THR A 35 5.90 -6.32 -0.67
CA THR A 35 6.58 -5.76 -1.86
C THR A 35 8.09 -5.69 -1.66
N ASP A 36 8.55 -5.17 -0.52
CA ASP A 36 9.99 -5.11 -0.22
C ASP A 36 10.61 -6.51 -0.15
N LEU A 37 9.86 -7.49 0.38
CA LEU A 37 10.33 -8.87 0.46
C LEU A 37 10.38 -9.51 -0.94
N ALA A 38 9.40 -9.24 -1.80
CA ALA A 38 9.40 -9.70 -3.18
C ALA A 38 10.61 -9.14 -3.96
N GLU A 39 10.86 -7.82 -3.85
CA GLU A 39 12.03 -7.18 -4.46
C GLU A 39 13.36 -7.79 -3.96
N LEU A 40 13.48 -8.00 -2.65
CA LEU A 40 14.65 -8.64 -2.06
C LEU A 40 14.82 -10.07 -2.56
N THR A 41 13.74 -10.86 -2.63
CA THR A 41 13.80 -12.23 -3.16
C THR A 41 14.21 -12.25 -4.64
N MET A 42 13.69 -11.34 -5.46
CA MET A 42 14.08 -11.23 -6.87
C MET A 42 15.56 -10.85 -7.00
N GLN A 43 16.05 -9.91 -6.19
CA GLN A 43 17.47 -9.56 -6.18
C GLN A 43 18.35 -10.75 -5.78
N GLU A 44 17.98 -11.48 -4.73
CA GLU A 44 18.70 -12.67 -4.28
C GLU A 44 18.68 -13.81 -5.30
N ILE A 45 17.59 -13.99 -6.05
CA ILE A 45 17.55 -14.95 -7.18
C ILE A 45 18.56 -14.55 -8.27
N VAL A 46 18.68 -13.25 -8.59
CA VAL A 46 19.64 -12.76 -9.58
C VAL A 46 21.09 -12.91 -9.10
N GLU A 47 21.34 -12.67 -7.81
CA GLU A 47 22.68 -12.78 -7.23
C GLU A 47 23.10 -14.23 -6.94
N ASN A 48 22.14 -15.14 -6.75
CA ASN A 48 22.38 -16.52 -6.37
C ASN A 48 21.88 -17.52 -7.43
N PRO A 49 22.78 -18.05 -8.28
CA PRO A 49 22.41 -19.00 -9.34
C PRO A 49 21.90 -20.35 -8.82
N ILE A 50 21.96 -20.59 -7.50
CA ILE A 50 21.49 -21.83 -6.86
C ILE A 50 19.96 -21.78 -6.60
N LEU A 51 19.38 -20.59 -6.53
CA LEU A 51 17.94 -20.40 -6.31
C LEU A 51 17.19 -20.53 -7.63
N GLU A 52 16.14 -21.34 -7.62
CA GLU A 52 15.23 -21.54 -8.76
C GLU A 52 13.82 -21.15 -8.33
N GLU A 53 13.15 -20.37 -9.20
CA GLU A 53 11.73 -20.02 -9.06
C GLU A 53 10.89 -21.17 -9.57
N VAL A 54 9.92 -21.60 -8.75
CA VAL A 54 8.98 -22.66 -9.13
C VAL A 54 7.72 -22.04 -9.69
N ASP A 55 7.41 -22.37 -10.95
CA ASP A 55 6.10 -22.08 -11.50
C ASP A 55 5.04 -22.93 -10.78
N PRO A 56 3.91 -22.35 -10.33
CA PRO A 56 2.85 -23.06 -9.60
C PRO A 56 2.11 -24.11 -10.46
N HIS A 57 2.55 -24.37 -11.69
CA HIS A 57 1.98 -25.35 -12.62
C HIS A 57 2.92 -26.52 -12.95
N GLU A 58 4.16 -26.54 -12.42
CA GLU A 58 5.02 -27.72 -12.56
C GLU A 58 4.67 -28.80 -11.52
N PRO A 59 4.65 -30.09 -11.91
CA PRO A 59 4.45 -31.18 -10.97
C PRO A 59 5.59 -31.20 -9.95
N VAL A 60 5.20 -31.29 -8.68
CA VAL A 60 6.10 -31.32 -7.52
C VAL A 60 6.84 -32.66 -7.48
N GLU A 61 7.90 -32.82 -8.27
CA GLU A 61 8.85 -33.92 -8.11
C GLU A 61 9.96 -33.51 -7.12
N ASP A 62 10.11 -34.33 -6.07
CA ASP A 62 11.14 -34.31 -5.02
C ASP A 62 11.35 -32.99 -4.25
N ILE A 63 10.50 -32.79 -3.23
CA ILE A 63 10.81 -31.87 -2.12
C ILE A 63 11.67 -32.66 -1.13
N THR A 64 12.97 -32.40 -1.10
CA THR A 64 13.78 -32.71 0.08
C THR A 64 13.52 -31.61 1.12
N PRO A 65 13.12 -31.94 2.36
CA PRO A 65 12.92 -30.95 3.41
C PRO A 65 14.18 -30.10 3.60
N VAL A 66 13.99 -28.78 3.68
CA VAL A 66 15.08 -27.80 3.93
C VAL A 66 15.84 -28.14 5.24
N ASP A 67 15.17 -28.79 6.18
CA ASP A 67 15.73 -29.25 7.46
C ASP A 67 16.76 -30.39 7.32
N GLU A 68 16.67 -31.26 6.31
CA GLU A 68 17.70 -32.27 6.04
C GLU A 68 18.96 -31.64 5.45
N LEU A 69 18.81 -30.62 4.60
CA LEU A 69 19.92 -29.89 3.98
C LEU A 69 20.74 -29.08 4.96
N ALA A 70 20.04 -28.48 5.91
CA ALA A 70 20.61 -27.80 7.04
C ALA A 70 21.50 -28.72 7.89
N ALA A 71 21.01 -29.92 8.19
CA ALA A 71 21.72 -30.90 9.01
C ALA A 71 22.97 -31.46 8.31
N GLU A 72 22.94 -31.64 6.98
CA GLU A 72 24.13 -32.03 6.20
C GLU A 72 25.19 -30.93 6.17
N VAL A 73 24.79 -29.66 6.01
CA VAL A 73 25.71 -28.51 6.00
C VAL A 73 26.28 -28.23 7.40
N GLU A 74 25.51 -28.44 8.46
CA GLU A 74 25.97 -28.33 9.86
C GLU A 74 26.83 -29.54 10.30
N GLY A 75 26.62 -30.73 9.72
CA GLY A 75 27.35 -31.97 10.05
C GLY A 75 28.79 -32.04 9.56
N GLU A 76 29.13 -31.37 8.45
CA GLU A 76 30.50 -31.38 7.88
C GLU A 76 31.43 -30.30 8.46
N ILE A 77 30.91 -29.36 9.26
CA ILE A 77 31.68 -28.26 9.85
C ILE A 77 31.72 -28.48 11.35
N GLY A 78 32.82 -29.02 11.86
CA GLY A 78 32.97 -29.39 13.26
C GLY A 78 32.47 -28.35 14.27
N GLY A 79 31.42 -28.75 15.01
CA GLY A 79 31.13 -28.46 16.41
C GLY A 79 31.17 -27.01 16.91
N LEU A 80 29.97 -26.47 17.20
CA LEU A 80 29.71 -25.57 18.33
C LEU A 80 28.45 -26.07 19.08
N PRO A 81 28.37 -25.90 20.42
CA PRO A 81 27.57 -26.77 21.26
C PRO A 81 26.06 -26.47 21.22
N GLY A 82 25.30 -27.56 21.37
CA GLY A 82 23.87 -27.69 21.18
C GLY A 82 22.96 -26.64 21.79
N ASP A 83 21.85 -26.41 21.09
CA ASP A 83 20.58 -26.08 21.71
C ASP A 83 19.77 -27.38 21.75
N ALA A 84 19.67 -27.96 22.95
CA ALA A 84 18.91 -29.16 23.22
C ALA A 84 17.48 -28.78 23.56
N GLY A 85 16.51 -29.31 22.80
CA GLY A 85 15.10 -29.31 23.20
C GLY A 85 14.12 -29.35 22.03
N ASP A 86 13.90 -30.52 21.44
CA ASP A 86 12.59 -31.19 21.47
C ASP A 86 12.66 -32.55 20.75
N ASP A 87 12.31 -33.60 21.51
CA ASP A 87 12.21 -34.99 21.07
C ASP A 87 10.82 -35.29 20.49
N ALA A 88 10.75 -36.02 19.36
CA ALA A 88 9.70 -37.01 19.05
C ALA A 88 10.01 -37.79 17.74
N PRO A 89 9.55 -39.05 17.59
CA PRO A 89 10.46 -40.16 17.28
C PRO A 89 10.35 -40.77 15.88
N ALA A 90 11.46 -41.40 15.48
CA ALA A 90 11.61 -42.25 14.30
C ALA A 90 10.85 -43.59 14.43
N LEU A 91 10.26 -44.04 13.32
CA LEU A 91 9.74 -45.39 13.12
C LEU A 91 10.52 -46.07 11.98
N THR A 92 10.99 -47.27 12.30
CA THR A 92 11.84 -48.20 11.54
C THR A 92 11.06 -49.17 10.66
N GLY A 93 11.69 -49.65 9.58
CA GLY A 93 11.40 -50.91 8.84
C GLY A 93 11.78 -50.76 7.36
N ALA A 94 12.92 -51.24 6.83
CA ALA A 94 13.47 -52.60 6.68
C ALA A 94 12.88 -53.42 5.50
N GLU A 95 13.77 -53.74 4.52
CA GLU A 95 13.82 -54.94 3.64
C GLU A 95 12.86 -54.99 2.42
N THR A 96 13.16 -55.48 1.20
CA THR A 96 14.25 -56.33 0.63
C THR A 96 14.17 -56.37 -0.91
N GLU A 97 15.27 -56.78 -1.55
CA GLU A 97 15.49 -57.11 -2.97
C GLU A 97 14.58 -58.22 -3.56
N THR A 98 14.49 -58.32 -4.90
CA THR A 98 14.70 -59.58 -5.66
C THR A 98 14.82 -59.34 -7.18
N ALA A 99 15.51 -60.25 -7.86
CA ALA A 99 16.22 -60.12 -9.14
C ALA A 99 15.57 -60.82 -10.36
N ALA A 100 16.04 -60.41 -11.57
CA ALA A 100 16.35 -61.05 -12.88
C ALA A 100 15.88 -62.51 -13.21
N PRO A 101 15.80 -62.99 -14.49
CA PRO A 101 16.86 -63.03 -15.55
C PRO A 101 16.37 -62.73 -17.01
N ALA A 102 17.14 -62.25 -18.00
CA ALA A 102 18.33 -62.72 -18.77
C ALA A 102 18.05 -63.81 -19.84
N LEU A 103 18.39 -63.56 -21.12
CA LEU A 103 18.80 -64.51 -22.19
C LEU A 103 19.51 -63.80 -23.38
N ASP A 104 20.82 -64.11 -23.55
CA ASP A 104 21.70 -64.36 -24.73
C ASP A 104 21.36 -63.74 -26.12
N GLY A 105 22.27 -63.25 -26.99
CA GLY A 105 23.74 -63.25 -27.08
C GLY A 105 24.19 -63.67 -28.50
N GLU A 106 24.86 -62.81 -29.28
CA GLU A 106 25.90 -63.19 -30.28
C GLU A 106 26.63 -61.98 -30.93
N ALA A 107 27.94 -62.13 -31.11
CA ALA A 107 28.94 -61.19 -31.68
C ALA A 107 29.38 -61.68 -33.10
N VAL A 108 30.06 -60.99 -34.04
CA VAL A 108 31.32 -60.21 -34.07
C VAL A 108 31.46 -59.51 -35.47
N SER A 109 32.19 -58.38 -35.50
CA SER A 109 32.74 -57.42 -36.52
C SER A 109 33.36 -57.92 -37.86
N PRO A 110 34.04 -57.11 -38.76
CA PRO A 110 34.41 -55.65 -38.76
C PRO A 110 34.37 -54.85 -40.12
N ALA A 111 34.57 -53.51 -39.99
CA ALA A 111 35.24 -52.50 -40.85
C ALA A 111 34.97 -52.35 -42.38
N ASP A 112 34.64 -51.12 -42.81
CA ASP A 112 35.36 -50.37 -43.87
C ASP A 112 34.98 -48.87 -43.89
N GLU A 113 35.92 -48.06 -44.37
CA GLU A 113 36.09 -46.60 -44.28
C GLU A 113 35.16 -45.73 -45.17
N GLU A 114 35.03 -44.44 -44.81
CA GLU A 114 34.21 -43.39 -45.47
C GLU A 114 34.60 -43.08 -46.94
N PRO A 115 33.71 -42.43 -47.72
CA PRO A 115 33.88 -40.98 -47.86
C PRO A 115 32.59 -40.14 -47.91
N THR A 116 32.76 -38.87 -47.53
CA THR A 116 31.84 -37.74 -47.52
C THR A 116 31.13 -37.42 -48.85
N GLU A 117 29.80 -37.22 -48.82
CA GLU A 117 29.05 -36.43 -49.81
C GLU A 117 28.15 -35.40 -49.08
N ALA A 118 28.21 -34.15 -49.54
CA ALA A 118 27.44 -33.03 -48.99
C ALA A 118 25.93 -33.17 -49.30
N PRO A 119 25.00 -32.74 -48.41
CA PRO A 119 23.58 -32.77 -48.73
C PRO A 119 23.20 -31.65 -49.71
N ASP A 120 22.37 -32.02 -50.68
CA ASP A 120 21.91 -31.21 -51.82
C ASP A 120 21.03 -30.02 -51.35
N PRO A 121 21.28 -28.75 -51.73
CA PRO A 121 20.55 -27.56 -51.24
C PRO A 121 19.09 -27.42 -51.70
N PHE A 122 18.53 -28.41 -52.41
CA PHE A 122 17.20 -28.36 -53.01
C PHE A 122 16.20 -29.37 -52.41
N ALA A 123 16.59 -30.13 -51.38
CA ALA A 123 15.71 -31.09 -50.71
C ALA A 123 14.83 -30.50 -49.58
N GLU A 124 15.01 -29.22 -49.22
CA GLU A 124 14.27 -28.56 -48.12
C GLU A 124 13.03 -27.75 -48.56
N VAL A 125 12.60 -27.84 -49.82
CA VAL A 125 11.35 -27.19 -50.24
C VAL A 125 10.27 -28.25 -50.36
N ASP A 126 9.42 -28.34 -49.34
CA ASP A 126 8.19 -29.14 -49.39
C ASP A 126 7.22 -28.52 -50.41
N PHE A 127 7.27 -29.02 -51.63
CA PHE A 127 6.39 -28.61 -52.73
C PHE A 127 4.91 -28.85 -52.43
N GLY A 128 4.54 -29.61 -51.38
CA GLY A 128 3.16 -29.79 -50.93
C GLY A 128 2.55 -28.51 -50.33
N ALA A 129 3.24 -27.87 -49.41
CA ALA A 129 2.75 -26.68 -48.71
C ALA A 129 2.64 -25.44 -49.63
N MET A 130 3.55 -25.32 -50.61
CA MET A 130 3.52 -24.23 -51.59
C MET A 130 2.36 -24.39 -52.59
N PHE A 131 1.95 -25.63 -52.90
CA PHE A 131 0.88 -25.93 -53.85
C PHE A 131 -0.51 -25.70 -53.23
N GLU A 132 -0.66 -25.93 -51.93
CA GLU A 132 -1.86 -25.62 -51.15
C GLU A 132 -2.13 -24.11 -51.09
N HIS A 133 -1.08 -23.29 -51.01
CA HIS A 133 -1.20 -21.83 -51.02
C HIS A 133 -1.54 -21.21 -52.38
N TYR A 134 -1.39 -21.95 -53.49
CA TYR A 134 -1.59 -21.41 -54.85
C TYR A 134 -2.98 -21.74 -55.44
N LEU A 135 -3.70 -22.72 -54.88
CA LEU A 135 -4.94 -23.25 -55.47
C LEU A 135 -6.26 -22.82 -54.81
N ASP A 136 -6.24 -21.92 -53.81
CA ASP A 136 -7.49 -21.42 -53.21
C ASP A 136 -7.74 -19.92 -53.46
N PRO A 137 -8.18 -19.53 -54.68
CA PRO A 137 -8.74 -18.21 -54.95
C PRO A 137 -10.26 -18.24 -54.77
N GLY A 138 -10.74 -17.77 -53.62
CA GLY A 138 -12.09 -17.22 -53.50
C GLY A 138 -12.93 -17.78 -52.37
N TYR A 139 -13.46 -16.84 -51.57
CA TYR A 139 -14.42 -17.02 -50.47
C TYR A 139 -13.86 -17.53 -49.14
N ARG A 140 -13.02 -16.71 -48.50
CA ARG A 140 -12.99 -16.71 -47.03
C ARG A 140 -14.31 -16.12 -46.52
N THR A 141 -15.11 -16.96 -45.88
CA THR A 141 -16.28 -16.59 -45.10
C THR A 141 -15.91 -15.53 -44.07
N LEU A 142 -16.78 -14.52 -43.95
CA LEU A 142 -16.67 -13.33 -43.09
C LEU A 142 -16.77 -13.63 -41.58
N GLY A 143 -16.23 -14.76 -41.09
CA GLY A 143 -16.51 -15.28 -39.74
C GLY A 143 -15.32 -15.44 -38.80
N GLU A 144 -14.08 -15.25 -39.25
CA GLU A 144 -12.89 -15.54 -38.42
C GLU A 144 -11.93 -14.34 -38.26
N TYR A 145 -12.35 -13.15 -38.69
CA TYR A 145 -11.59 -11.91 -38.45
C TYR A 145 -12.15 -11.05 -37.29
N GLU A 146 -13.21 -11.48 -36.60
CA GLU A 146 -13.77 -10.70 -35.48
C GLU A 146 -13.31 -11.18 -34.08
N GLU A 147 -12.78 -12.39 -33.90
CA GLU A 147 -12.42 -12.88 -32.56
C GLU A 147 -10.96 -12.62 -32.13
N ARG A 148 -10.09 -12.12 -33.03
CA ARG A 148 -8.66 -11.88 -32.70
C ARG A 148 -8.30 -10.42 -32.40
N GLU A 149 -9.23 -9.48 -32.55
CA GLU A 149 -9.04 -8.06 -32.17
C GLU A 149 -9.95 -7.59 -31.03
N GLU A 150 -10.75 -8.47 -30.43
CA GLU A 150 -11.50 -8.16 -29.19
C GLU A 150 -10.66 -8.33 -27.92
N GLN A 151 -9.46 -8.91 -28.03
CA GLN A 151 -8.47 -8.80 -26.96
C GLN A 151 -8.04 -7.33 -26.84
N ASN A 152 -8.68 -6.65 -25.89
CA ASN A 152 -8.24 -5.46 -25.16
C ASN A 152 -8.98 -4.14 -25.39
N LEU A 153 -10.26 -4.15 -25.75
CA LEU A 153 -11.09 -2.94 -25.58
C LEU A 153 -11.21 -2.55 -24.10
N GLU A 154 -11.22 -3.54 -23.20
CA GLU A 154 -11.17 -3.36 -21.73
C GLU A 154 -9.78 -3.03 -21.19
N ASN A 155 -8.71 -3.53 -21.84
CA ASN A 155 -7.31 -3.28 -21.47
C ASN A 155 -6.70 -2.04 -22.13
N ARG A 156 -7.46 -1.31 -22.96
CA ARG A 156 -7.12 0.09 -23.29
C ARG A 156 -7.31 0.91 -22.02
N LEU A 157 -6.23 1.00 -21.24
CA LEU A 157 -6.08 1.96 -20.15
C LEU A 157 -6.71 3.27 -20.60
N ARG A 158 -7.77 3.69 -19.91
CA ARG A 158 -8.40 4.98 -20.17
C ARG A 158 -7.35 6.04 -19.81
N HIS A 159 -6.68 6.59 -20.83
CA HIS A 159 -5.90 7.81 -20.64
C HIS A 159 -6.86 8.88 -20.17
N HIS A 160 -6.81 9.12 -18.88
CA HIS A 160 -7.48 10.22 -18.23
C HIS A 160 -6.78 11.50 -18.67
N LEU A 161 -7.49 12.39 -19.38
CA LEU A 161 -6.89 13.68 -19.74
C LEU A 161 -6.46 14.40 -18.46
N THR A 162 -5.20 14.80 -18.42
CA THR A 162 -4.70 15.68 -17.37
C THR A 162 -5.31 17.08 -17.53
N LEU A 163 -5.28 17.89 -16.46
CA LEU A 163 -5.74 19.28 -16.54
C LEU A 163 -4.99 20.05 -17.64
N GLN A 164 -3.69 19.82 -17.73
CA GLN A 164 -2.82 20.45 -18.70
C GLN A 164 -3.20 20.06 -20.13
N GLU A 165 -3.37 18.77 -20.41
CA GLU A 165 -3.81 18.28 -21.73
C GLU A 165 -5.19 18.80 -22.11
N HIS A 166 -6.13 18.86 -21.15
CA HIS A 166 -7.47 19.38 -21.37
C HIS A 166 -7.47 20.87 -21.74
N LEU A 167 -6.64 21.67 -21.08
CA LEU A 167 -6.49 23.09 -21.38
C LEU A 167 -5.74 23.31 -22.69
N GLN A 168 -4.68 22.55 -22.97
CA GLN A 168 -3.95 22.62 -24.24
C GLN A 168 -4.86 22.30 -25.44
N ALA A 169 -5.69 21.27 -25.34
CA ALA A 169 -6.67 20.93 -26.37
C ALA A 169 -7.65 22.07 -26.64
N GLN A 170 -8.07 22.81 -25.60
CA GLN A 170 -8.94 23.98 -25.76
C GLN A 170 -8.22 25.19 -26.34
N ILE A 171 -7.00 25.47 -25.88
CA ILE A 171 -6.17 26.58 -26.40
C ILE A 171 -5.92 26.40 -27.90
N ALA A 172 -5.70 25.16 -28.34
CA ALA A 172 -5.50 24.83 -29.76
C ALA A 172 -6.74 25.12 -30.64
N LEU A 173 -7.94 25.14 -30.07
CA LEU A 173 -9.18 25.42 -30.79
C LEU A 173 -9.52 26.92 -30.88
N LEU A 174 -8.83 27.77 -30.12
CA LEU A 174 -9.08 29.22 -30.08
C LEU A 174 -8.26 29.98 -31.13
N PRO A 175 -8.85 30.97 -31.82
CA PRO A 175 -8.11 31.85 -32.72
C PRO A 175 -7.30 32.87 -31.91
N LEU A 176 -6.08 32.50 -31.52
CA LEU A 176 -5.14 33.34 -30.78
C LEU A 176 -3.87 33.63 -31.59
N ASP A 177 -3.29 34.81 -31.37
CA ASP A 177 -1.96 35.14 -31.86
C ASP A 177 -0.92 34.14 -31.36
N GLU A 178 0.11 33.87 -32.15
CA GLU A 178 1.17 32.90 -31.83
C GLU A 178 1.81 33.15 -30.46
N ALA A 179 2.08 34.42 -30.14
CA ALA A 179 2.65 34.82 -28.86
C ALA A 179 1.69 34.58 -27.68
N THR A 180 0.40 34.85 -27.86
CA THR A 180 -0.64 34.65 -26.83
C THR A 180 -0.91 33.16 -26.61
N ARG A 181 -0.86 32.35 -27.67
CA ARG A 181 -1.02 30.89 -27.58
C ARG A 181 0.13 30.25 -26.81
N ALA A 182 1.37 30.59 -27.17
CA ALA A 182 2.55 30.08 -26.48
C ALA A 182 2.57 30.49 -24.99
N ALA A 183 2.16 31.73 -24.69
CA ALA A 183 2.00 32.19 -23.30
C ALA A 183 0.87 31.43 -22.56
N ALA A 184 -0.25 31.13 -23.21
CA ALA A 184 -1.35 30.38 -22.62
C ALA A 184 -0.96 28.91 -22.34
N GLU A 185 -0.20 28.27 -23.23
CA GLU A 185 0.35 26.93 -23.04
C GLU A 185 1.34 26.89 -21.88
N ALA A 186 2.21 27.91 -21.77
CA ALA A 186 3.14 28.04 -20.64
C ALA A 186 2.39 28.24 -19.30
N ILE A 187 1.30 29.02 -19.30
CA ILE A 187 0.45 29.17 -18.11
C ILE A 187 -0.21 27.84 -17.75
N ALA A 188 -0.74 27.10 -18.72
CA ALA A 188 -1.36 25.79 -18.48
C ALA A 188 -0.38 24.76 -17.89
N ALA A 189 0.91 24.84 -18.24
CA ALA A 189 1.97 24.02 -17.68
C ALA A 189 2.42 24.43 -16.26
N SER A 190 2.16 25.67 -15.85
CA SER A 190 2.52 26.23 -14.53
C SER A 190 1.37 26.11 -13.50
N LEU A 191 0.34 25.31 -13.79
CA LEU A 191 -0.79 25.11 -12.90
C LEU A 191 -0.52 24.01 -11.86
N ASP A 192 -0.88 24.29 -10.60
CA ASP A 192 -0.98 23.30 -9.54
C ASP A 192 -2.12 22.30 -9.83
N GLU A 193 -2.11 21.13 -9.16
CA GLU A 193 -3.23 20.16 -9.12
C GLU A 193 -4.58 20.80 -8.73
N ARG A 194 -4.53 21.90 -7.98
CA ARG A 194 -5.73 22.67 -7.54
C ARG A 194 -6.27 23.60 -8.63
N GLY A 195 -5.48 23.88 -9.67
CA GLY A 195 -5.80 24.80 -10.77
C GLY A 195 -5.36 26.26 -10.55
N PHE A 196 -4.50 26.54 -9.57
CA PHE A 196 -3.90 27.88 -9.35
C PHE A 196 -2.54 27.99 -10.03
N LEU A 197 -2.08 29.21 -10.32
CA LEU A 197 -0.70 29.41 -10.77
C LEU A 197 0.28 29.14 -9.63
N ALA A 198 1.28 28.29 -9.92
CA ALA A 198 2.46 28.13 -9.07
C ALA A 198 3.42 29.32 -9.25
N ASP A 199 3.66 29.74 -10.51
CA ASP A 199 4.58 30.81 -10.84
C ASP A 199 3.88 32.17 -11.00
N SER A 200 4.61 33.26 -10.74
CA SER A 200 4.11 34.60 -11.00
C SER A 200 4.08 34.90 -12.51
N CYS A 201 3.14 35.75 -12.95
CA CYS A 201 3.07 36.17 -14.36
C CYS A 201 4.37 36.84 -14.85
N LYS A 202 5.19 37.39 -13.94
CA LYS A 202 6.50 37.97 -14.25
C LYS A 202 7.54 36.90 -14.57
N GLU A 203 7.55 35.80 -13.82
CA GLU A 203 8.47 34.68 -14.05
C GLU A 203 8.15 34.00 -15.38
N ILE A 204 6.86 33.75 -15.66
CA ILE A 204 6.41 33.19 -16.95
C ILE A 204 6.81 34.11 -18.12
N ALA A 205 6.65 35.43 -17.96
CA ALA A 205 7.07 36.40 -18.97
C ALA A 205 8.60 36.39 -19.21
N MET A 206 9.41 36.25 -18.16
CA MET A 206 10.87 36.16 -18.29
C MET A 206 11.31 34.86 -18.96
N ILE A 207 10.70 33.72 -18.59
CA ILE A 207 11.05 32.40 -19.14
C ILE A 207 10.72 32.33 -20.63
N GLY A 208 9.57 32.86 -21.05
CA GLY A 208 9.13 32.82 -22.45
C GLY A 208 9.57 34.00 -23.31
N GLY A 209 10.18 35.03 -22.73
CA GLY A 209 10.60 36.23 -23.46
C GLY A 209 9.44 37.06 -24.02
N TRP A 210 8.25 37.00 -23.41
CA TRP A 210 7.06 37.73 -23.84
C TRP A 210 6.85 39.01 -23.02
N PRO A 211 6.22 40.04 -23.58
CA PRO A 211 5.80 41.20 -22.80
C PRO A 211 4.73 40.79 -21.78
N LEU A 212 4.78 41.40 -20.59
CA LEU A 212 3.86 41.10 -19.47
C LEU A 212 2.38 41.24 -19.89
N GLU A 213 2.07 42.20 -20.75
CA GLU A 213 0.72 42.44 -21.26
C GLU A 213 0.15 41.22 -22.00
N VAL A 214 0.97 40.54 -22.80
CA VAL A 214 0.55 39.33 -23.55
C VAL A 214 0.34 38.14 -22.62
N VAL A 215 1.13 38.03 -21.54
CA VAL A 215 0.95 36.98 -20.53
C VAL A 215 -0.33 37.22 -19.73
N GLU A 216 -0.65 38.48 -19.42
CA GLU A 216 -1.90 38.81 -18.72
C GLU A 216 -3.14 38.57 -19.58
N THR A 217 -3.11 38.89 -20.87
CA THR A 217 -4.20 38.56 -21.79
C THR A 217 -4.35 37.05 -21.96
N ALA A 218 -3.25 36.33 -22.15
CA ALA A 218 -3.25 34.87 -22.19
C ALA A 218 -3.85 34.25 -20.91
N ARG A 219 -3.50 34.78 -19.73
CA ARG A 219 -4.06 34.34 -18.44
C ARG A 219 -5.57 34.54 -18.38
N GLN A 220 -6.08 35.70 -18.82
CA GLN A 220 -7.52 35.98 -18.84
C GLN A 220 -8.26 35.05 -19.79
N VAL A 221 -7.63 34.61 -20.88
CA VAL A 221 -8.18 33.59 -21.78
C VAL A 221 -8.25 32.25 -21.06
N VAL A 222 -7.14 31.79 -20.45
CA VAL A 222 -7.09 30.51 -19.70
C VAL A 222 -8.11 30.48 -18.56
N GLN A 223 -8.32 31.61 -17.87
CA GLN A 223 -9.31 31.76 -16.81
C GLN A 223 -10.76 31.48 -17.24
N ARG A 224 -11.08 31.69 -18.53
CA ARG A 224 -12.42 31.50 -19.10
C ARG A 224 -12.62 30.13 -19.76
N LEU A 225 -11.56 29.32 -19.86
CA LEU A 225 -11.62 27.95 -20.37
C LEU A 225 -12.32 27.02 -19.36
N ASP A 226 -12.70 25.82 -19.80
CA ASP A 226 -13.22 24.79 -18.91
C ASP A 226 -12.06 23.99 -18.28
N PRO A 227 -11.90 23.93 -16.95
CA PRO A 227 -12.80 24.45 -15.92
C PRO A 227 -12.56 25.93 -15.55
N VAL A 228 -13.67 26.66 -15.38
CA VAL A 228 -13.68 28.11 -15.16
C VAL A 228 -12.96 28.50 -13.87
N GLY A 229 -12.13 29.54 -13.95
CA GLY A 229 -11.38 30.05 -12.82
C GLY A 229 -10.03 29.35 -12.59
N CYS A 230 -9.62 28.44 -13.48
CA CYS A 230 -8.23 28.00 -13.60
C CYS A 230 -7.30 29.19 -13.87
N ALA A 231 -6.00 29.06 -13.55
CA ALA A 231 -5.04 30.16 -13.70
C ALA A 231 -5.37 31.42 -12.86
N SER A 232 -6.04 31.23 -11.73
CA SER A 232 -6.20 32.27 -10.70
C SER A 232 -5.00 32.29 -9.74
N ARG A 233 -4.73 33.44 -9.11
CA ARG A 233 -3.71 33.56 -8.04
C ARG A 233 -4.28 33.14 -6.69
N ASP A 234 -5.53 33.51 -6.44
CA ASP A 234 -6.23 33.29 -5.19
C ASP A 234 -7.63 32.73 -5.43
N VAL A 235 -8.19 32.09 -4.39
CA VAL A 235 -9.59 31.63 -4.37
C VAL A 235 -10.57 32.79 -4.64
N ARG A 236 -10.22 34.01 -4.22
CA ARG A 236 -11.01 35.23 -4.49
C ARG A 236 -11.12 35.51 -5.98
N GLU A 237 -9.99 35.47 -6.69
CA GLU A 237 -9.96 35.70 -8.14
C GLU A 237 -10.73 34.59 -8.87
N CYS A 238 -10.57 33.35 -8.43
CA CYS A 238 -11.30 32.19 -8.97
C CYS A 238 -12.83 32.37 -8.89
N PHE A 239 -13.35 32.73 -7.73
CA PHE A 239 -14.79 32.96 -7.55
C PHE A 239 -15.31 34.17 -8.35
N VAL A 240 -14.52 35.24 -8.46
CA VAL A 240 -14.90 36.40 -9.28
C VAL A 240 -15.04 36.00 -10.75
N VAL A 241 -14.07 35.26 -11.29
CA VAL A 241 -14.10 34.79 -12.68
C VAL A 241 -15.30 33.86 -12.93
N GLN A 242 -15.57 32.94 -12.00
CA GLN A 242 -16.73 32.05 -12.10
C GLN A 242 -18.07 32.79 -12.06
N LEU A 243 -18.20 33.80 -11.19
CA LEU A 243 -19.40 34.64 -11.08
C LEU A 243 -19.61 35.51 -12.33
N GLU A 244 -18.53 36.05 -12.90
CA GLU A 244 -18.58 36.83 -14.13
C GLU A 244 -19.06 35.96 -15.31
N GLN A 245 -18.59 34.72 -15.42
CA GLN A 245 -19.00 33.80 -16.48
C GLN A 245 -20.45 33.32 -16.35
N GLN A 246 -20.97 33.20 -15.13
CA GLN A 246 -22.39 32.89 -14.88
C GLN A 246 -23.33 34.08 -15.13
N GLY A 247 -22.81 35.25 -15.51
CA GLY A 247 -23.61 36.47 -15.73
C GLY A 247 -24.07 37.15 -14.43
N HIS A 248 -23.40 36.86 -13.31
CA HIS A 248 -23.65 37.47 -12.00
C HIS A 248 -22.64 38.56 -11.64
N GLY A 249 -21.89 39.07 -12.62
CA GLY A 249 -20.84 40.09 -12.44
C GLY A 249 -21.29 41.36 -11.70
N ASP A 250 -22.56 41.75 -11.84
CA ASP A 250 -23.11 42.98 -11.25
C ASP A 250 -23.80 42.77 -9.90
N ARG A 251 -23.86 41.54 -9.38
CA ARG A 251 -24.53 41.24 -8.11
C ARG A 251 -23.64 41.51 -6.91
N LEU A 252 -24.29 41.71 -5.76
CA LEU A 252 -23.65 41.84 -4.45
C LEU A 252 -22.68 40.68 -4.14
N ALA A 253 -22.88 39.49 -4.74
CA ALA A 253 -21.94 38.37 -4.67
C ALA A 253 -20.49 38.74 -5.03
N VAL A 254 -20.24 39.51 -6.10
CA VAL A 254 -18.86 39.86 -6.51
C VAL A 254 -18.20 40.80 -5.49
N GLN A 255 -18.97 41.76 -4.97
CA GLN A 255 -18.50 42.65 -3.90
C GLN A 255 -18.22 41.88 -2.60
N LEU A 256 -19.10 40.94 -2.25
CA LEU A 256 -18.93 40.07 -1.08
C LEU A 256 -17.65 39.22 -1.17
N VAL A 257 -17.36 38.65 -2.35
CA VAL A 257 -16.16 37.84 -2.58
C VAL A 257 -14.88 38.68 -2.59
N ARG A 258 -14.89 39.86 -3.22
CA ARG A 258 -13.70 40.74 -3.29
C ARG A 258 -13.30 41.29 -1.93
N ASP A 259 -14.25 41.89 -1.22
CA ASP A 259 -13.96 42.72 -0.04
C ASP A 259 -14.23 42.02 1.29
N HIS A 260 -15.04 40.96 1.31
CA HIS A 260 -15.61 40.41 2.55
C HIS A 260 -15.50 38.89 2.69
N LEU A 261 -14.71 38.19 1.86
CA LEU A 261 -14.55 36.73 1.95
C LEU A 261 -14.13 36.27 3.36
N ASP A 262 -13.20 36.97 4.01
CA ASP A 262 -12.74 36.62 5.37
C ASP A 262 -13.82 36.77 6.43
N ARG A 263 -14.80 37.65 6.18
CA ARG A 263 -15.92 37.93 7.08
C ARG A 263 -17.11 36.98 6.87
N LEU A 264 -17.15 36.30 5.73
CA LEU A 264 -18.10 35.23 5.45
C LEU A 264 -17.78 33.95 6.25
N VAL A 265 -16.49 33.66 6.46
CA VAL A 265 -16.03 32.45 7.17
C VAL A 265 -16.57 32.35 8.62
N PRO A 266 -16.59 33.43 9.44
CA PRO A 266 -17.14 33.37 10.80
C PRO A 266 -18.67 33.63 10.93
N PHE A 267 -19.50 33.44 9.89
CA PHE A 267 -20.97 33.61 9.95
C PHE A 267 -21.42 34.98 10.55
N ARG A 268 -20.68 36.07 10.31
CA ARG A 268 -21.02 37.41 10.85
C ARG A 268 -21.98 38.19 9.96
N TRP A 269 -23.11 37.56 9.61
CA TRP A 269 -24.18 38.15 8.80
C TRP A 269 -24.70 39.51 9.31
N PRO A 270 -24.88 39.71 10.63
CA PRO A 270 -25.43 40.98 11.14
C PRO A 270 -24.46 42.17 10.99
N GLU A 271 -23.16 41.92 11.06
CA GLU A 271 -22.12 42.95 10.86
C GLU A 271 -21.98 43.30 9.37
N LEU A 272 -22.07 42.29 8.50
CA LEU A 272 -22.08 42.47 7.05
C LEU A 272 -23.33 43.23 6.58
N ALA A 273 -24.51 42.89 7.10
CA ALA A 273 -25.76 43.58 6.80
C ALA A 273 -25.69 45.09 7.13
N LYS A 274 -25.06 45.43 8.27
CA LYS A 274 -24.84 46.83 8.66
C LYS A 274 -23.82 47.55 7.79
N THR A 275 -22.76 46.85 7.38
CA THR A 275 -21.67 47.44 6.58
C THR A 275 -22.11 47.69 5.13
N LEU A 276 -22.89 46.77 4.56
CA LEU A 276 -23.36 46.82 3.17
C LEU A 276 -24.71 47.55 3.03
N GLY A 277 -25.45 47.75 4.13
CA GLY A 277 -26.77 48.38 4.12
C GLY A 277 -27.86 47.50 3.48
N VAL A 278 -27.66 46.17 3.49
CA VAL A 278 -28.54 45.18 2.84
C VAL A 278 -29.20 44.28 3.88
N GLY A 279 -30.44 43.87 3.65
CA GLY A 279 -31.15 42.92 4.51
C GLY A 279 -30.48 41.54 4.56
N CYS A 280 -30.49 40.90 5.73
CA CYS A 280 -29.84 39.60 5.95
C CYS A 280 -30.32 38.51 4.97
N GLU A 281 -31.57 38.56 4.52
CA GLU A 281 -32.16 37.60 3.57
C GLU A 281 -31.49 37.64 2.19
N VAL A 282 -31.14 38.83 1.71
CA VAL A 282 -30.46 39.00 0.42
C VAL A 282 -29.04 38.46 0.49
N ILE A 283 -28.34 38.73 1.60
CA ILE A 283 -26.98 38.21 1.82
C ILE A 283 -27.00 36.67 1.90
N ALA A 284 -28.00 36.09 2.54
CA ALA A 284 -28.17 34.64 2.59
C ALA A 284 -28.37 34.03 1.20
N GLY A 285 -29.17 34.68 0.33
CA GLY A 285 -29.34 34.27 -1.07
C GLY A 285 -28.05 34.33 -1.88
N GLU A 286 -27.27 35.41 -1.73
CA GLU A 286 -25.99 35.57 -2.45
C GLU A 286 -24.92 34.60 -1.94
N VAL A 287 -24.90 34.26 -0.64
CA VAL A 287 -23.96 33.24 -0.14
C VAL A 287 -24.39 31.83 -0.50
N ALA A 288 -25.69 31.55 -0.65
CA ALA A 288 -26.15 30.29 -1.20
C ALA A 288 -25.61 30.09 -2.64
N LEU A 289 -25.54 31.16 -3.44
CA LEU A 289 -24.91 31.14 -4.75
C LEU A 289 -23.38 30.89 -4.65
N ILE A 290 -22.67 31.61 -3.77
CA ILE A 290 -21.22 31.41 -3.58
C ILE A 290 -20.90 29.97 -3.14
N ARG A 291 -21.78 29.34 -2.34
CA ARG A 291 -21.61 27.94 -1.91
C ARG A 291 -21.75 26.91 -3.03
N GLN A 292 -22.38 27.27 -4.15
CA GLN A 292 -22.49 26.40 -5.32
C GLN A 292 -21.25 26.47 -6.22
N LEU A 293 -20.36 27.45 -6.01
CA LEU A 293 -19.13 27.62 -6.77
C LEU A 293 -18.06 26.62 -6.33
N ASP A 294 -17.25 26.16 -7.28
CA ASP A 294 -16.16 25.24 -7.02
C ASP A 294 -14.87 26.01 -6.69
N PRO A 295 -14.35 25.94 -5.44
CA PRO A 295 -13.14 26.67 -5.05
C PRO A 295 -11.85 26.13 -5.68
N PHE A 296 -11.87 24.89 -6.19
CA PHE A 296 -10.70 24.18 -6.70
C PHE A 296 -11.04 23.43 -8.00
N PRO A 297 -11.17 24.14 -9.13
CA PRO A 297 -11.60 23.56 -10.41
C PRO A 297 -10.66 22.43 -10.90
N GLY A 298 -9.36 22.51 -10.59
CA GLY A 298 -8.36 21.51 -10.98
C GLY A 298 -8.55 20.13 -10.34
N ARG A 299 -9.26 20.03 -9.20
CA ARG A 299 -9.45 18.74 -8.49
C ARG A 299 -10.19 17.70 -9.31
N ARG A 300 -11.06 18.12 -10.24
CA ARG A 300 -11.79 17.18 -11.12
C ARG A 300 -10.82 16.40 -12.01
N PHE A 301 -9.73 17.05 -12.41
CA PHE A 301 -8.70 16.48 -13.25
C PHE A 301 -7.57 15.87 -12.42
N ALA A 302 -7.24 16.38 -11.23
CA ALA A 302 -6.23 15.75 -10.36
C ALA A 302 -6.62 14.33 -9.90
N ARG A 303 -7.92 14.04 -9.73
CA ARG A 303 -8.40 12.69 -9.38
C ARG A 303 -8.33 11.70 -10.54
N ILE A 304 -8.21 12.23 -11.75
CA ILE A 304 -8.38 11.50 -13.00
C ILE A 304 -7.00 11.44 -13.66
N GLY A 305 -6.41 12.58 -14.00
CA GLY A 305 -5.14 12.85 -14.71
C GLY A 305 -3.82 12.28 -14.16
N ASP A 306 -3.72 11.93 -12.88
CA ASP A 306 -2.50 11.32 -12.31
C ASP A 306 -2.81 10.00 -11.61
N GLY A 307 -3.55 9.13 -12.30
CA GLY A 307 -3.91 7.81 -11.81
C GLY A 307 -4.87 7.88 -10.63
N LEU A 308 -5.73 6.89 -10.53
CA LEU A 308 -6.50 6.62 -9.31
C LEU A 308 -5.61 6.29 -8.07
N LEU A 309 -4.31 6.60 -8.10
CA LEU A 309 -3.26 5.98 -7.29
C LEU A 309 -2.35 6.95 -6.54
N GLN A 310 -2.25 8.24 -6.91
CA GLN A 310 -1.28 9.12 -6.24
C GLN A 310 -1.69 9.50 -4.80
N GLY A 311 -2.98 9.42 -4.48
CA GLY A 311 -3.51 9.63 -3.12
C GLY A 311 -4.09 8.39 -2.44
N ALA A 312 -4.51 7.38 -3.22
CA ALA A 312 -4.98 6.11 -2.69
C ALA A 312 -3.82 5.11 -2.78
N GLN A 313 -3.00 5.05 -1.74
CA GLN A 313 -2.06 3.94 -1.57
C GLN A 313 -2.88 2.65 -1.61
N LEU A 314 -2.75 1.88 -2.69
CA LEU A 314 -3.31 0.54 -2.77
C LEU A 314 -2.59 -0.30 -1.71
N VAL A 315 -3.27 -0.52 -0.60
CA VAL A 315 -2.77 -1.37 0.47
C VAL A 315 -3.09 -2.82 0.10
N GLN A 316 -2.06 -3.59 -0.24
CA GLN A 316 -2.19 -5.03 -0.40
C GLN A 316 -2.13 -5.71 0.98
N PRO A 317 -3.16 -6.47 1.37
CA PRO A 317 -3.14 -7.21 2.63
C PRO A 317 -2.10 -8.35 2.56
N GLU A 318 -1.34 -8.54 3.64
CA GLU A 318 -0.39 -9.67 3.77
C GLU A 318 -1.11 -10.95 4.21
N LEU A 319 -2.24 -10.83 4.91
CA LEU A 319 -3.04 -11.97 5.37
C LEU A 319 -4.53 -11.76 5.14
N PHE A 320 -5.22 -12.87 4.94
CA PHE A 320 -6.68 -12.97 4.89
C PHE A 320 -7.17 -13.78 6.08
N ILE A 321 -8.13 -13.23 6.81
CA ILE A 321 -8.84 -13.92 7.88
C ILE A 321 -10.24 -14.23 7.37
N GLU A 322 -10.52 -15.51 7.17
CA GLU A 322 -11.84 -15.98 6.73
C GLU A 322 -12.52 -16.73 7.87
N LYS A 323 -13.84 -16.55 8.01
CA LYS A 323 -14.64 -17.27 9.00
C LYS A 323 -15.20 -18.54 8.37
N LEU A 324 -14.74 -19.70 8.83
CA LEU A 324 -15.27 -21.00 8.46
C LEU A 324 -16.05 -21.60 9.64
N GLY A 325 -17.38 -21.45 9.61
CA GLY A 325 -18.24 -21.88 10.70
C GLY A 325 -18.02 -21.04 11.97
N ASN A 326 -17.50 -21.68 13.02
CA ASN A 326 -17.20 -21.04 14.31
C ASN A 326 -15.72 -20.68 14.49
N ASP A 327 -14.86 -21.09 13.56
CA ASP A 327 -13.42 -20.85 13.64
C ASP A 327 -12.96 -19.88 12.55
N TYR A 328 -11.85 -19.20 12.83
CA TYR A 328 -11.20 -18.29 11.90
C TYR A 328 -9.97 -18.98 11.33
N ILE A 329 -9.87 -19.03 10.01
CA ILE A 329 -8.69 -19.51 9.31
C ILE A 329 -7.87 -18.33 8.81
N ILE A 330 -6.54 -18.45 8.92
CA ILE A 330 -5.58 -17.46 8.44
C ILE A 330 -4.99 -18.00 7.14
N ARG A 331 -5.11 -17.23 6.05
CA ARG A 331 -4.45 -17.50 4.77
C ARG A 331 -3.45 -16.39 4.48
N PHE A 332 -2.25 -16.75 4.04
CA PHE A 332 -1.27 -15.76 3.59
C PHE A 332 -1.58 -15.31 2.17
N ASN A 333 -1.30 -14.04 1.90
CA ASN A 333 -1.22 -13.56 0.52
C ASN A 333 0.18 -13.92 -0.01
N ASP A 334 0.27 -14.96 -0.82
CA ASP A 334 1.51 -15.33 -1.51
C ASP A 334 1.53 -14.80 -2.95
N ASP A 335 0.54 -13.99 -3.35
CA ASP A 335 0.48 -13.42 -4.70
C ASP A 335 1.71 -12.52 -4.93
N GLY A 336 2.58 -12.96 -5.85
CA GLY A 336 3.81 -12.26 -6.23
C GLY A 336 5.08 -12.68 -5.49
N LEU A 337 5.00 -13.64 -4.56
CA LEU A 337 6.20 -14.23 -3.95
C LEU A 337 6.61 -15.51 -4.69
N PRO A 338 7.80 -15.56 -5.32
CA PRO A 338 8.28 -16.77 -5.96
C PRO A 338 8.48 -17.87 -4.92
N GLN A 339 8.03 -19.09 -5.21
CA GLN A 339 8.39 -20.23 -4.40
C GLN A 339 9.86 -20.56 -4.68
N LEU A 340 10.71 -20.39 -3.68
CA LEU A 340 12.15 -20.64 -3.80
C LEU A 340 12.43 -22.13 -3.60
N ARG A 341 13.13 -22.73 -4.57
CA ARG A 341 13.76 -24.05 -4.43
C ARG A 341 15.26 -23.96 -4.63
N ILE A 342 15.98 -24.90 -4.02
CA ILE A 342 17.42 -25.07 -4.22
C ILE A 342 17.60 -26.03 -5.38
N ASN A 343 18.31 -25.62 -6.43
CA ASN A 343 18.55 -26.46 -7.59
C ASN A 343 19.44 -27.66 -7.24
N ALA A 344 18.92 -28.88 -7.47
CA ALA A 344 19.59 -30.13 -7.13
C ALA A 344 20.89 -30.39 -7.92
N LYS A 345 21.11 -29.71 -9.05
CA LYS A 345 22.33 -29.84 -9.86
C LYS A 345 23.58 -29.40 -9.10
N TYR A 346 23.47 -28.37 -8.25
CA TYR A 346 24.60 -27.87 -7.47
C TYR A 346 24.98 -28.82 -6.31
N ARG A 347 24.02 -29.62 -5.79
CA ARG A 347 24.33 -30.68 -4.82
C ARG A 347 25.24 -31.76 -5.42
N ARG A 348 24.94 -32.18 -6.66
CA ARG A 348 25.78 -33.15 -7.38
C ARG A 348 27.21 -32.64 -7.63
N ILE A 349 27.39 -31.32 -7.79
CA ILE A 349 28.72 -30.71 -7.96
C ILE A 349 29.50 -30.68 -6.63
N LEU A 350 28.82 -30.49 -5.50
CA LEU A 350 29.42 -30.60 -4.16
C LEU A 350 29.87 -32.03 -3.85
N GLU A 351 29.06 -33.03 -4.23
CA GLU A 351 29.36 -34.46 -4.05
C GLU A 351 30.49 -34.97 -4.97
N ASN A 352 30.72 -34.31 -6.11
CA ASN A 352 31.75 -34.72 -7.06
C ASN A 352 33.17 -34.45 -6.52
N PRO A 353 34.07 -35.47 -6.44
CA PRO A 353 35.43 -35.31 -5.91
C PRO A 353 36.39 -34.52 -6.82
N ASN A 354 36.03 -34.27 -8.08
CA ASN A 354 36.87 -33.55 -9.06
C ASN A 354 36.67 -32.02 -9.13
N ALA A 355 35.77 -31.44 -8.34
CA ALA A 355 35.55 -29.99 -8.33
C ALA A 355 36.73 -29.21 -7.70
N SER A 356 36.98 -27.98 -8.16
CA SER A 356 38.00 -27.11 -7.59
C SER A 356 37.64 -26.73 -6.15
N ARG A 357 38.65 -26.52 -5.30
CA ARG A 357 38.45 -26.12 -3.89
C ARG A 357 37.74 -24.77 -3.79
N GLU A 358 38.06 -23.83 -4.68
CA GLU A 358 37.45 -22.50 -4.75
C GLU A 358 35.99 -22.56 -5.21
N GLU A 359 35.68 -23.44 -6.16
CA GLU A 359 34.30 -23.67 -6.64
C GLU A 359 33.42 -24.27 -5.54
N ARG A 360 33.93 -25.23 -4.77
CA ARG A 360 33.18 -25.81 -3.63
C ARG A 360 32.94 -24.80 -2.52
N GLU A 361 33.91 -23.94 -2.22
CA GLU A 361 33.76 -22.92 -1.19
C GLU A 361 32.73 -21.86 -1.62
N PHE A 362 32.79 -21.42 -2.88
CA PHE A 362 31.79 -20.51 -3.45
C PHE A 362 30.37 -21.09 -3.43
N ILE A 363 30.19 -22.33 -3.89
CA ILE A 363 28.87 -22.99 -3.90
C ILE A 363 28.36 -23.17 -2.47
N ARG A 364 29.24 -23.53 -1.51
CA ARG A 364 28.86 -23.70 -0.11
C ARG A 364 28.40 -22.38 0.53
N ASP A 365 29.09 -21.28 0.27
CA ASP A 365 28.71 -19.98 0.81
C ASP A 365 27.39 -19.47 0.20
N ARG A 366 27.18 -19.68 -1.10
CA ARG A 366 25.91 -19.37 -1.78
C ARG A 366 24.76 -20.28 -1.33
N LEU A 367 25.03 -21.55 -1.05
CA LEU A 367 24.06 -22.49 -0.50
C LEU A 367 23.66 -22.08 0.93
N ARG A 368 24.62 -21.71 1.78
CA ARG A 368 24.34 -21.20 3.13
C ARG A 368 23.48 -19.94 3.07
N ALA A 369 23.81 -18.99 2.20
CA ALA A 369 23.02 -17.78 2.02
C ALA A 369 21.57 -18.09 1.58
N ALA A 370 21.40 -19.02 0.62
CA ALA A 370 20.08 -19.47 0.16
C ALA A 370 19.27 -20.15 1.28
N VAL A 371 19.88 -21.07 2.02
CA VAL A 371 19.23 -21.78 3.15
C VAL A 371 18.85 -20.80 4.26
N ASP A 372 19.73 -19.85 4.59
CA ASP A 372 19.46 -18.80 5.56
C ASP A 372 18.28 -17.93 5.11
N LEU A 373 18.21 -17.54 3.84
CA LEU A 373 17.08 -16.78 3.28
C LEU A 373 15.75 -17.55 3.44
N ILE A 374 15.72 -18.82 3.02
CA ILE A 374 14.52 -19.67 3.11
C ILE A 374 14.08 -19.83 4.57
N ARG A 375 15.02 -20.16 5.47
CA ARG A 375 14.76 -20.26 6.92
C ARG A 375 14.22 -18.95 7.50
N ASN A 376 14.70 -17.80 7.01
CA ASN A 376 14.27 -16.49 7.49
C ASN A 376 12.85 -16.14 7.01
N ILE A 377 12.50 -16.49 5.77
CA ILE A 377 11.14 -16.36 5.23
C ILE A 377 10.16 -17.25 6.01
N ASP A 378 10.52 -18.52 6.25
CA ASP A 378 9.69 -19.44 7.02
C ASP A 378 9.53 -19.00 8.48
N TYR A 379 10.62 -18.52 9.09
CA TYR A 379 10.57 -17.95 10.43
C TYR A 379 9.65 -16.73 10.49
N ARG A 380 9.69 -15.85 9.48
CA ARG A 380 8.77 -14.72 9.34
C ARG A 380 7.32 -15.22 9.25
N ARG A 381 7.01 -16.15 8.35
CA ARG A 381 5.65 -16.72 8.19
C ARG A 381 5.13 -17.31 9.50
N ARG A 382 5.91 -18.16 10.17
CA ARG A 382 5.56 -18.76 11.46
C ARG A 382 5.33 -17.72 12.55
N THR A 383 6.17 -16.69 12.62
CA THR A 383 6.06 -15.62 13.61
C THR A 383 4.79 -14.79 13.40
N ILE A 384 4.51 -14.40 12.15
CA ILE A 384 3.29 -13.66 11.80
C ILE A 384 2.06 -14.51 12.12
N TYR A 385 2.05 -15.78 11.73
CA TYR A 385 0.95 -16.70 12.01
C TYR A 385 0.62 -16.76 13.50
N ARG A 386 1.62 -17.01 14.36
CA ARG A 386 1.44 -17.10 15.81
C ARG A 386 0.93 -15.79 16.43
N ILE A 387 1.42 -14.64 15.95
CA ILE A 387 0.95 -13.32 16.40
C ILE A 387 -0.51 -13.11 15.97
N CYS A 388 -0.85 -13.40 14.72
CA CYS A 388 -2.21 -13.27 14.20
C CYS A 388 -3.19 -14.20 14.90
N GLU A 389 -2.82 -15.45 15.15
CA GLU A 389 -3.62 -16.41 15.92
C GLU A 389 -3.93 -15.87 17.32
N ALA A 390 -2.90 -15.40 18.05
CA ALA A 390 -3.07 -14.80 19.37
C ALA A 390 -3.96 -13.54 19.35
N ILE A 391 -3.85 -12.70 18.30
CA ILE A 391 -4.71 -11.53 18.11
C ILE A 391 -6.17 -11.96 17.89
N ILE A 392 -6.42 -12.95 17.01
CA ILE A 392 -7.77 -13.45 16.71
C ILE A 392 -8.42 -14.02 17.96
N GLU A 393 -7.69 -14.80 18.77
CA GLU A 393 -8.20 -15.35 20.02
C GLU A 393 -8.65 -14.27 21.01
N CYS A 394 -7.90 -13.17 21.10
CA CYS A 394 -8.23 -12.05 21.98
C CYS A 394 -9.36 -11.19 21.40
N GLN A 395 -9.49 -11.10 20.08
CA GLN A 395 -10.39 -10.18 19.36
C GLN A 395 -11.57 -10.87 18.67
N ARG A 396 -11.98 -12.07 19.11
CA ARG A 396 -13.15 -12.78 18.54
C ARG A 396 -14.41 -11.90 18.54
N ASP A 397 -14.68 -11.21 19.65
CA ASP A 397 -15.84 -10.33 19.79
C ASP A 397 -15.86 -9.19 18.75
N PHE A 398 -14.69 -8.65 18.40
CA PHE A 398 -14.53 -7.63 17.36
C PHE A 398 -14.82 -8.18 15.97
N LEU A 399 -14.32 -9.39 15.65
CA LEU A 399 -14.52 -10.01 14.35
C LEU A 399 -15.97 -10.46 14.14
N ASP A 400 -16.69 -10.79 15.21
CA ASP A 400 -18.10 -11.21 15.18
C ASP A 400 -19.09 -10.04 15.17
N HIS A 401 -18.90 -9.06 16.05
CA HIS A 401 -19.87 -7.98 16.29
C HIS A 401 -19.40 -6.61 15.76
N GLY A 402 -18.24 -6.58 15.12
CA GLY A 402 -17.67 -5.38 14.50
C GLY A 402 -16.92 -4.45 15.46
N PRO A 403 -16.58 -3.22 14.99
CA PRO A 403 -15.63 -2.34 15.66
C PRO A 403 -16.06 -1.81 17.03
N ALA A 404 -17.34 -1.93 17.38
CA ALA A 404 -17.84 -1.53 18.69
C ALA A 404 -17.38 -2.44 19.84
N HIS A 405 -16.91 -3.66 19.53
CA HIS A 405 -16.55 -4.69 20.52
C HIS A 405 -15.04 -4.98 20.56
N ILE A 406 -14.20 -4.00 20.19
CA ILE A 406 -12.75 -4.13 20.30
C ILE A 406 -12.33 -4.27 21.77
N LYS A 407 -11.61 -5.34 22.08
CA LYS A 407 -11.04 -5.52 23.42
C LYS A 407 -9.70 -4.78 23.51
N PRO A 408 -9.40 -4.09 24.60
CA PRO A 408 -8.08 -3.49 24.75
C PRO A 408 -7.03 -4.58 24.96
N MET A 409 -5.94 -4.52 24.21
CA MET A 409 -4.83 -5.45 24.29
C MET A 409 -3.50 -4.70 24.15
N MET A 410 -2.53 -5.03 24.99
CA MET A 410 -1.20 -4.44 24.93
C MET A 410 -0.25 -5.33 24.13
N LEU A 411 0.73 -4.73 23.46
CA LEU A 411 1.79 -5.47 22.75
C LEU A 411 2.55 -6.43 23.68
N LYS A 412 2.66 -6.08 24.98
CA LYS A 412 3.30 -6.91 25.99
C LYS A 412 2.55 -8.22 26.23
N ASP A 413 1.22 -8.19 26.23
CA ASP A 413 0.39 -9.37 26.52
C ASP A 413 0.54 -10.43 25.43
N ILE A 414 0.61 -10.00 24.17
CA ILE A 414 0.88 -10.88 23.02
C ILE A 414 2.32 -11.38 23.01
N ALA A 415 3.29 -10.52 23.34
CA ALA A 415 4.69 -10.91 23.45
C ALA A 415 4.89 -12.04 24.47
N GLU A 416 4.25 -11.94 25.65
CA GLU A 416 4.29 -12.99 26.68
C GLU A 416 3.57 -14.28 26.24
N ARG A 417 2.41 -14.17 25.57
CA ARG A 417 1.64 -15.32 25.09
C ARG A 417 2.36 -16.12 24.00
N VAL A 418 3.03 -15.43 23.08
CA VAL A 418 3.74 -16.06 21.96
C VAL A 418 5.18 -16.45 22.34
N GLY A 419 5.70 -15.94 23.46
CA GLY A 419 7.07 -16.20 23.92
C GLY A 419 8.13 -15.44 23.10
N ILE A 420 7.78 -14.29 22.52
CA ILE A 420 8.66 -13.50 21.66
C ILE A 420 8.91 -12.13 22.29
N HIS A 421 10.09 -11.56 22.08
CA HIS A 421 10.42 -10.23 22.59
C HIS A 421 9.49 -9.13 22.03
N LEU A 422 9.10 -8.18 22.88
CA LEU A 422 8.19 -7.07 22.55
C LEU A 422 8.59 -6.32 21.26
N SER A 423 9.89 -6.08 21.08
CA SER A 423 10.40 -5.37 19.90
C SER A 423 10.11 -6.11 18.59
N THR A 424 10.09 -7.45 18.62
CA THR A 424 9.78 -8.27 17.45
C THR A 424 8.30 -8.18 17.10
N VAL A 425 7.41 -8.24 18.10
CA VAL A 425 5.97 -8.06 17.89
C VAL A 425 5.66 -6.67 17.32
N SER A 426 6.26 -5.61 17.89
CA SER A 426 6.07 -4.25 17.37
C SER A 426 6.57 -4.07 15.92
N ARG A 427 7.62 -4.80 15.51
CA ARG A 427 8.13 -4.74 14.13
C ARG A 427 7.23 -5.47 13.15
N VAL A 428 6.71 -6.63 13.55
CA VAL A 428 5.79 -7.42 12.73
C VAL A 428 4.46 -6.68 12.55
N VAL A 429 3.94 -6.05 13.59
CA VAL A 429 2.60 -5.45 13.57
C VAL A 429 2.54 -4.14 12.76
N ASN A 430 3.64 -3.41 12.64
CA ASN A 430 3.68 -2.11 11.97
C ASN A 430 3.72 -2.27 10.44
N GLY A 431 2.86 -1.54 9.73
CA GLY A 431 2.85 -1.55 8.26
C GLY A 431 2.31 -2.85 7.64
N LYS A 432 1.76 -3.76 8.45
CA LYS A 432 1.10 -4.99 7.99
C LYS A 432 -0.40 -4.85 8.05
N TYR A 433 -1.03 -5.22 6.96
CA TYR A 433 -2.47 -5.15 6.80
C TYR A 433 -3.06 -6.54 6.64
N VAL A 434 -4.24 -6.72 7.22
CA VAL A 434 -4.98 -7.96 7.19
C VAL A 434 -6.37 -7.69 6.67
N GLN A 435 -6.78 -8.49 5.70
CA GLN A 435 -8.15 -8.51 5.23
C GLN A 435 -8.99 -9.35 6.19
N THR A 436 -9.97 -8.71 6.81
CA THR A 436 -10.98 -9.34 7.66
C THR A 436 -12.33 -9.31 6.94
N PRO A 437 -13.36 -10.04 7.42
CA PRO A 437 -14.71 -9.94 6.87
C PRO A 437 -15.29 -8.52 6.92
N LEU A 438 -14.75 -7.65 7.78
CA LEU A 438 -15.15 -6.25 7.94
C LEU A 438 -14.40 -5.28 7.01
N GLY A 439 -13.38 -5.78 6.28
CA GLY A 439 -12.50 -5.00 5.42
C GLY A 439 -11.02 -5.11 5.80
N ILE A 440 -10.19 -4.29 5.14
CA ILE A 440 -8.74 -4.27 5.34
C ILE A 440 -8.40 -3.41 6.57
N ILE A 441 -7.66 -3.99 7.51
CA ILE A 441 -7.31 -3.37 8.80
C ILE A 441 -5.81 -3.55 9.05
N GLU A 442 -5.13 -2.50 9.51
CA GLU A 442 -3.75 -2.59 9.97
C GLU A 442 -3.67 -3.39 11.28
N LEU A 443 -2.73 -4.34 11.40
CA LEU A 443 -2.54 -5.11 12.63
C LEU A 443 -2.32 -4.21 13.86
N ARG A 444 -1.63 -3.09 13.68
CA ARG A 444 -1.36 -2.11 14.75
C ARG A 444 -2.63 -1.58 15.39
N ARG A 445 -3.73 -1.50 14.64
CA ARG A 445 -5.00 -0.93 15.11
C ARG A 445 -5.69 -1.79 16.16
N PHE A 446 -5.40 -3.09 16.23
CA PHE A 446 -5.94 -3.96 17.28
C PHE A 446 -5.37 -3.62 18.67
N PHE A 447 -4.20 -2.99 18.73
CA PHE A 447 -3.53 -2.64 19.98
C PHE A 447 -4.00 -1.27 20.48
N THR A 448 -5.15 -1.27 21.15
CA THR A 448 -5.69 -0.06 21.79
C THR A 448 -5.39 -0.03 23.28
N GLU A 449 -5.09 1.16 23.79
CA GLU A 449 -5.03 1.39 25.24
C GLU A 449 -6.42 1.21 25.87
N GLY A 450 -6.44 0.47 26.98
CA GLY A 450 -7.63 0.23 27.78
C GLY A 450 -7.67 1.10 29.03
N LEU A 451 -8.86 1.60 29.37
CA LEU A 451 -9.14 2.22 30.65
C LEU A 451 -9.98 1.27 31.51
N PRO A 452 -9.61 1.05 32.78
CA PRO A 452 -10.43 0.25 33.68
C PRO A 452 -11.73 1.00 34.01
N ASN A 453 -12.87 0.33 33.86
CA ASN A 453 -14.15 0.81 34.37
C ASN A 453 -14.34 0.43 35.84
N ASP A 454 -15.33 1.06 36.48
CA ASP A 454 -15.76 0.74 37.85
C ASP A 454 -16.16 -0.74 38.02
N ASN A 455 -16.61 -1.40 36.94
CA ASN A 455 -17.02 -2.80 36.94
C ASN A 455 -15.84 -3.80 36.79
N GLY A 456 -14.59 -3.31 36.67
CA GLY A 456 -13.42 -4.16 36.44
C GLY A 456 -13.22 -4.57 34.97
N GLU A 457 -14.18 -4.30 34.10
CA GLU A 457 -14.01 -4.45 32.65
C GLU A 457 -13.13 -3.33 32.09
N VAL A 458 -12.16 -3.70 31.25
CA VAL A 458 -11.29 -2.72 30.58
C VAL A 458 -11.92 -2.35 29.25
N VAL A 459 -12.19 -1.07 29.03
CA VAL A 459 -12.78 -0.55 27.79
C VAL A 459 -11.74 0.23 27.00
N SER A 460 -11.69 -0.02 25.69
CA SER A 460 -10.79 0.67 24.78
C SER A 460 -11.13 2.15 24.63
N THR A 461 -10.10 2.98 24.50
CA THR A 461 -10.25 4.42 24.25
C THR A 461 -11.04 4.74 22.97
N ASP A 462 -10.98 3.89 21.95
CA ASP A 462 -11.71 4.10 20.70
C ASP A 462 -13.21 3.85 20.83
N ILE A 463 -13.64 2.91 21.70
CA ILE A 463 -15.06 2.73 22.04
C ILE A 463 -15.59 3.98 22.73
N ILE A 464 -14.81 4.57 23.64
CA ILE A 464 -15.18 5.81 24.32
C ILE A 464 -15.35 6.96 23.31
N LYS A 465 -14.42 7.11 22.36
CA LYS A 465 -14.53 8.10 21.28
C LYS A 465 -15.76 7.86 20.41
N MET A 466 -16.05 6.62 20.03
CA MET A 466 -17.26 6.27 19.26
C MET A 466 -18.54 6.58 20.04
N LYS A 467 -18.58 6.29 21.34
CA LYS A 467 -19.71 6.67 22.21
C LYS A 467 -19.90 8.18 22.29
N ILE A 468 -18.82 8.94 22.48
CA ILE A 468 -18.86 10.42 22.48
C ILE A 468 -19.40 10.91 21.13
N LYS A 469 -18.92 10.36 20.02
CA LYS A 469 -19.40 10.72 18.67
C LYS A 469 -20.89 10.39 18.49
N LYS A 470 -21.35 9.25 18.99
CA LYS A 470 -22.77 8.86 18.96
C LYS A 470 -23.64 9.81 19.79
N LEU A 471 -23.21 10.12 21.02
CA LEU A 471 -23.91 11.07 21.88
C LEU A 471 -24.00 12.48 21.27
N ILE A 472 -22.95 12.93 20.58
CA ILE A 472 -22.95 14.21 19.87
C ILE A 472 -23.83 14.14 18.60
N ALA A 473 -23.88 13.00 17.90
CA ALA A 473 -24.73 12.84 16.73
C ALA A 473 -26.23 12.78 17.08
N GLU A 474 -26.57 12.25 18.25
CA GLU A 474 -27.94 12.19 18.78
C GLU A 474 -28.33 13.46 19.56
N GLU A 475 -27.47 14.50 19.60
CA GLU A 475 -27.74 15.73 20.35
C GLU A 475 -28.78 16.63 19.66
N ASP A 476 -29.56 17.38 20.45
CA ASP A 476 -30.43 18.43 19.90
C ASP A 476 -29.56 19.60 19.38
N PRO A 477 -29.62 19.95 18.08
CA PRO A 477 -28.79 21.02 17.52
C PRO A 477 -29.00 22.39 18.18
N ARG A 478 -30.15 22.63 18.82
CA ARG A 478 -30.44 23.89 19.52
C ARG A 478 -29.79 23.97 20.90
N GLU A 479 -29.60 22.83 21.56
CA GLU A 479 -28.99 22.74 22.88
C GLU A 479 -27.85 21.71 22.88
N PRO A 480 -26.69 22.05 22.28
CA PRO A 480 -25.58 21.11 22.16
C PRO A 480 -25.05 20.73 23.55
N LEU A 481 -24.71 19.45 23.71
CA LEU A 481 -24.24 18.90 24.96
C LEU A 481 -22.86 19.50 25.30
N THR A 482 -22.75 19.97 26.54
CA THR A 482 -21.46 20.43 27.09
C THR A 482 -20.57 19.25 27.43
N ASP A 483 -19.25 19.44 27.35
CA ASP A 483 -18.27 18.39 27.69
C ASP A 483 -18.48 17.85 29.13
N ASP A 484 -18.99 18.68 30.05
CA ASP A 484 -19.36 18.27 31.42
C ASP A 484 -20.62 17.37 31.46
N GLN A 485 -21.60 17.62 30.59
CA GLN A 485 -22.80 16.77 30.46
C GLN A 485 -22.44 15.42 29.84
N ILE A 486 -21.59 15.40 28.81
CA ILE A 486 -21.09 14.16 28.19
C ILE A 486 -20.33 13.32 29.22
N ALA A 487 -19.45 13.94 30.03
CA ALA A 487 -18.74 13.24 31.10
C ALA A 487 -19.70 12.62 32.14
N ARG A 488 -20.80 13.31 32.49
CA ARG A 488 -21.82 12.78 33.42
C ARG A 488 -22.62 11.62 32.82
N LEU A 489 -22.95 11.67 31.54
CA LEU A 489 -23.64 10.58 30.85
C LEU A 489 -22.77 9.32 30.80
N LEU A 490 -21.50 9.47 30.44
CA LEU A 490 -20.53 8.37 30.44
C LEU A 490 -20.30 7.81 31.86
N ALA A 491 -20.29 8.66 32.89
CA ALA A 491 -20.20 8.21 34.28
C ALA A 491 -21.40 7.37 34.73
N ARG A 492 -22.61 7.61 34.20
CA ARG A 492 -23.79 6.77 34.47
C ARG A 492 -23.65 5.38 33.84
N GLU A 493 -22.93 5.27 32.75
CA GLU A 493 -22.60 4.00 32.09
C GLU A 493 -21.38 3.29 32.72
N GLY A 494 -20.88 3.77 33.86
CA GLY A 494 -19.73 3.17 34.57
C GLY A 494 -18.36 3.64 34.07
N GLN A 495 -18.30 4.65 33.19
CA GLN A 495 -17.07 5.19 32.62
C GLN A 495 -16.74 6.57 33.25
N ARG A 496 -15.89 6.59 34.29
CA ARG A 496 -15.51 7.83 34.97
C ARG A 496 -14.43 8.59 34.19
N LEU A 497 -14.85 9.55 33.39
CA LEU A 497 -13.96 10.42 32.62
C LEU A 497 -13.99 11.86 33.13
N SER A 498 -12.85 12.53 33.09
CA SER A 498 -12.79 13.97 33.39
C SER A 498 -13.27 14.80 32.19
N ARG A 499 -13.82 15.98 32.46
CA ARG A 499 -14.18 16.96 31.41
C ARG A 499 -13.02 17.24 30.44
N ARG A 500 -11.79 17.36 30.95
CA ARG A 500 -10.59 17.61 30.13
C ARG A 500 -10.29 16.44 29.21
N THR A 501 -10.53 15.20 29.65
CA THR A 501 -10.36 13.99 28.86
C THR A 501 -11.38 13.93 27.72
N VAL A 502 -12.65 14.26 28.00
CA VAL A 502 -13.70 14.33 26.97
C VAL A 502 -13.38 15.42 25.93
N ALA A 503 -12.96 16.61 26.37
CA ALA A 503 -12.55 17.68 25.47
C ALA A 503 -11.35 17.26 24.58
N LYS A 504 -10.33 16.62 25.17
CA LYS A 504 -9.18 16.08 24.42
C LYS A 504 -9.61 15.06 23.36
N TYR A 505 -10.48 14.12 23.71
CA TYR A 505 -10.98 13.12 22.74
C TYR A 505 -11.83 13.75 21.65
N ARG A 506 -12.62 14.79 21.97
CA ARG A 506 -13.40 15.57 20.99
C ARG A 506 -12.50 16.31 20.00
N GLU A 507 -11.45 16.96 20.49
CA GLU A 507 -10.45 17.66 19.66
C GLU A 507 -9.70 16.70 18.73
N GLN A 508 -9.31 15.52 19.24
CA GLN A 508 -8.70 14.46 18.42
C GLN A 508 -9.62 13.97 17.29
N MET A 509 -10.95 14.07 17.46
CA MET A 509 -11.94 13.74 16.43
C MET A 509 -12.29 14.93 15.53
N HIS A 510 -11.61 16.08 15.68
CA HIS A 510 -11.90 17.33 14.97
C HIS A 510 -13.35 17.82 15.12
N ILE A 511 -14.01 17.53 16.25
CA ILE A 511 -15.37 17.97 16.51
C ILE A 511 -15.33 19.33 17.22
N PRO A 512 -15.98 20.39 16.70
CA PRO A 512 -15.97 21.72 17.28
C PRO A 512 -16.66 21.78 18.66
N GLY A 513 -16.35 22.85 19.41
CA GLY A 513 -16.86 23.03 20.78
C GLY A 513 -18.37 23.29 20.81
N SER A 514 -19.02 23.06 21.97
CA SER A 514 -20.47 23.26 22.10
C SER A 514 -20.95 24.66 21.71
N ARG A 515 -20.11 25.70 21.90
CA ARG A 515 -20.39 27.08 21.45
C ARG A 515 -20.40 27.22 19.93
N GLU A 516 -19.45 26.60 19.26
CA GLU A 516 -19.34 26.63 17.80
C GLU A 516 -20.44 25.78 17.16
N ARG A 517 -20.76 24.60 17.74
CA ARG A 517 -21.87 23.75 17.26
C ARG A 517 -23.23 24.45 17.31
N ARG A 518 -23.46 25.30 18.32
CA ARG A 518 -24.67 26.14 18.41
C ARG A 518 -24.76 27.16 17.27
N LEU A 519 -23.62 27.70 16.82
CA LEU A 519 -23.56 28.73 15.78
C LEU A 519 -23.67 28.17 14.36
N VAL A 520 -23.38 26.88 14.15
CA VAL A 520 -23.43 26.24 12.83
C VAL A 520 -24.88 25.97 12.37
N THR A 521 -25.85 25.89 13.29
CA THR A 521 -27.23 25.49 12.99
C THR A 521 -28.25 26.64 13.11
N GLY A 522 -27.82 27.82 13.55
CA GLY A 522 -28.65 29.05 13.62
C GLY A 522 -28.19 30.05 12.58
#